data_AF-A0A9E0E4K3-F1
#
_entry.id   AF-A0A9E0E4K3-F1
#
_cell.length_a   1.000
_cell.length_b   1.000
_cell.length_c   1.000
_cell.angle_alpha   90.00
_cell.angle_beta   90.00
_cell.angle_gamma   90.00
#
_symmetry.space_group_name_H-M   'P 1'
#
loop_
_entity.id
_entity.type
_entity.pdbx_description
1 polymer ?
#
loop_
_entity_poly.entity_id
_entity_poly.type
_entity_poly.pdbx_seq_one_letter_code
_entity_poly.pdbx_strand_id
1 'polypeptide(L)'
;VIGSGVVIEEGCVIRDSIIMNNSHIGKNTTITKSIIAEDVTIGENVELGVGEEAENVKFPKIYNSGLVTVGEWSVIPDNVKVGKNTAISGETTLQDYPNGELPGGGIIIKAGDN
;
A
#
# COMPACT_ATOMS: atom_id res chain seq x y z
N VAL A 1 -4.32 8.12 -11.26
CA VAL A 1 -3.47 9.33 -11.38
C VAL A 1 -2.05 8.94 -11.03
N ILE A 2 -1.06 9.40 -11.79
CA ILE A 2 0.35 9.12 -11.55
C ILE A 2 1.07 10.47 -11.43
N GLY A 3 1.75 10.67 -10.31
CA GLY A 3 2.53 11.87 -10.00
C GLY A 3 3.83 11.96 -10.80
N SER A 4 4.50 13.10 -10.69
CA SER A 4 5.81 13.31 -11.31
C SER A 4 6.90 12.51 -10.62
N GLY A 5 7.86 12.01 -11.37
CA GLY A 5 8.99 11.25 -10.82
C GLY A 5 8.65 9.83 -10.38
N VAL A 6 7.40 9.38 -10.57
CA VAL A 6 7.01 8.00 -10.28
C VAL A 6 7.72 7.05 -11.25
N VAL A 7 8.34 6.01 -10.71
CA VAL A 7 8.93 4.91 -11.46
C VAL A 7 8.02 3.69 -11.32
N ILE A 8 7.61 3.11 -12.44
CA ILE A 8 6.79 1.91 -12.49
C ILE A 8 7.56 0.88 -13.30
N GLU A 9 7.90 -0.25 -12.69
CA GLU A 9 8.65 -1.30 -13.35
C GLU A 9 7.75 -2.23 -14.19
N GLU A 10 8.39 -3.13 -14.93
CA GLU A 10 7.72 -4.02 -15.86
C GLU A 10 6.69 -4.95 -15.18
N GLY A 11 5.63 -5.29 -15.91
CA GLY A 11 4.59 -6.20 -15.43
C GLY A 11 3.60 -5.60 -14.42
N CYS A 12 3.75 -4.32 -14.04
CA CYS A 12 2.84 -3.67 -13.14
C CYS A 12 1.45 -3.45 -13.74
N VAL A 13 0.42 -3.55 -12.89
CA VAL A 13 -0.96 -3.29 -13.26
C VAL A 13 -1.61 -2.35 -12.24
N ILE A 14 -1.95 -1.13 -12.66
CA ILE A 14 -2.49 -0.10 -11.77
C ILE A 14 -3.90 0.28 -12.24
N ARG A 15 -4.88 0.17 -11.34
CA ARG A 15 -6.30 0.47 -11.60
C ARG A 15 -6.92 1.28 -10.47
N ASP A 16 -7.74 2.27 -10.81
CA ASP A 16 -8.52 3.05 -9.84
C ASP A 16 -7.68 3.64 -8.69
N SER A 17 -6.42 4.01 -8.98
CA SER A 17 -5.44 4.35 -7.96
C SER A 17 -4.77 5.70 -8.21
N ILE A 18 -4.29 6.30 -7.13
CA ILE A 18 -3.49 7.52 -7.11
C ILE A 18 -2.10 7.14 -6.57
N ILE A 19 -1.07 7.46 -7.33
CA ILE A 19 0.33 7.36 -6.91
C ILE A 19 0.91 8.76 -6.94
N MET A 20 1.33 9.27 -5.79
CA MET A 20 1.91 10.60 -5.66
C MET A 20 3.40 10.59 -6.01
N ASN A 21 4.03 11.76 -5.97
CA ASN A 21 5.32 12.01 -6.58
C ASN A 21 6.45 11.13 -6.00
N ASN A 22 7.49 10.93 -6.82
CA ASN A 22 8.75 10.28 -6.45
C ASN A 22 8.62 8.85 -5.87
N SER A 23 7.48 8.20 -6.07
CA SER A 23 7.29 6.82 -5.61
C SER A 23 7.86 5.80 -6.60
N HIS A 24 8.33 4.67 -6.09
CA HIS A 24 8.84 3.55 -6.89
C HIS A 24 7.94 2.32 -6.71
N ILE A 25 7.53 1.72 -7.83
CA ILE A 25 6.69 0.52 -7.87
C ILE A 25 7.49 -0.62 -8.54
N GLY A 26 7.85 -1.63 -7.76
CA GLY A 26 8.59 -2.81 -8.19
C GLY A 26 7.82 -3.72 -9.14
N LYS A 27 8.54 -4.61 -9.82
CA LYS A 27 8.03 -5.50 -10.88
C LYS A 27 6.82 -6.33 -10.47
N ASN A 28 5.99 -6.66 -11.46
CA ASN A 28 4.85 -7.59 -11.32
C ASN A 28 3.86 -7.20 -10.21
N THR A 29 3.83 -5.93 -9.81
CA THR A 29 2.98 -5.44 -8.74
C THR A 29 1.62 -5.01 -9.27
N THR A 30 0.55 -5.43 -8.59
CA THR A 30 -0.83 -5.05 -8.90
C THR A 30 -1.35 -4.08 -7.85
N ILE A 31 -1.83 -2.92 -8.28
CA ILE A 31 -2.35 -1.87 -7.41
C ILE A 31 -3.78 -1.55 -7.83
N THR A 32 -4.74 -1.81 -6.95
CA THR A 32 -6.15 -1.53 -7.20
C THR A 32 -6.76 -0.74 -6.04
N LYS A 33 -7.49 0.34 -6.34
CA LYS A 33 -8.14 1.19 -5.33
C LYS A 33 -7.18 1.64 -4.22
N SER A 34 -6.02 2.17 -4.60
CA SER A 34 -5.01 2.60 -3.64
C SER A 34 -4.70 4.09 -3.74
N ILE A 35 -4.39 4.69 -2.60
CA ILE A 35 -3.75 6.00 -2.50
C ILE A 35 -2.36 5.79 -1.92
N ILE A 36 -1.34 6.03 -2.75
CA ILE A 36 0.07 5.94 -2.41
C ILE A 36 0.60 7.37 -2.32
N ALA A 37 1.05 7.78 -1.13
CA ALA A 37 1.58 9.12 -0.87
C ALA A 37 2.98 9.32 -1.48
N GLU A 38 3.61 10.47 -1.20
CA GLU A 38 4.91 10.85 -1.77
C GLU A 38 6.06 10.00 -1.23
N ASP A 39 7.09 9.81 -2.05
CA ASP A 39 8.34 9.13 -1.69
C ASP A 39 8.13 7.72 -1.11
N VAL A 40 7.12 6.99 -1.61
CA VAL A 40 6.84 5.61 -1.20
C VAL A 40 7.59 4.62 -2.08
N THR A 41 8.13 3.56 -1.47
CA THR A 41 8.67 2.41 -2.20
C THR A 41 7.76 1.20 -2.02
N ILE A 42 7.30 0.63 -3.12
CA ILE A 42 6.54 -0.63 -3.17
C ILE A 42 7.44 -1.69 -3.81
N GLY A 43 7.64 -2.80 -3.11
CA GLY A 43 8.43 -3.94 -3.57
C GLY A 43 7.86 -4.66 -4.79
N GLU A 44 8.54 -5.75 -5.18
CA GLU A 44 8.14 -6.61 -6.28
C GLU A 44 7.06 -7.62 -5.87
N ASN A 45 6.22 -8.03 -6.83
CA ASN A 45 5.18 -9.05 -6.66
C ASN A 45 4.19 -8.71 -5.52
N VAL A 46 3.89 -7.41 -5.34
CA VAL A 46 2.95 -6.92 -4.34
C VAL A 46 1.54 -6.85 -4.94
N GLU A 47 0.52 -7.15 -4.13
CA GLU A 47 -0.89 -6.96 -4.51
C GLU A 47 -1.60 -6.04 -3.52
N LEU A 48 -1.98 -4.84 -3.94
CA LEU A 48 -2.76 -3.89 -3.15
C LEU A 48 -4.22 -3.87 -3.57
N GLY A 49 -5.11 -3.84 -2.58
CA GLY A 49 -6.56 -3.77 -2.76
C GLY A 49 -7.23 -5.12 -2.96
N VAL A 50 -6.64 -6.19 -2.41
CA VAL A 50 -7.18 -7.55 -2.53
C VAL A 50 -8.39 -7.77 -1.63
N GLY A 51 -9.20 -8.78 -1.98
CA GLY A 51 -10.32 -9.24 -1.16
C GLY A 51 -11.49 -8.25 -1.08
N GLU A 52 -12.40 -8.55 -0.15
CA GLU A 52 -13.58 -7.74 0.14
C GLU A 52 -13.27 -6.64 1.16
N GLU A 53 -14.17 -5.66 1.24
CA GLU A 53 -14.07 -4.62 2.25
C GLU A 53 -14.31 -5.19 3.65
N ALA A 54 -13.41 -4.89 4.58
CA ALA A 54 -13.57 -5.15 6.00
C ALA A 54 -13.48 -3.84 6.78
N GLU A 55 -14.12 -3.79 7.95
CA GLU A 55 -14.08 -2.61 8.81
C GLU A 55 -12.67 -2.37 9.35
N ASN A 56 -12.18 -1.13 9.27
CA ASN A 56 -10.84 -0.82 9.79
C ASN A 56 -10.77 -0.91 11.32
N VAL A 57 -9.75 -1.61 11.83
CA VAL A 57 -9.62 -1.94 13.26
C VAL A 57 -9.33 -0.74 14.16
N LYS A 58 -8.84 0.38 13.60
CA LYS A 58 -8.43 1.57 14.39
C LYS A 58 -9.21 2.83 14.02
N PHE A 59 -9.48 3.04 12.73
CA PHE A 59 -10.13 4.23 12.21
C PHE A 59 -11.25 3.89 11.21
N PRO A 60 -12.32 3.20 11.64
CA PRO A 60 -13.39 2.70 10.77
C PRO A 60 -14.21 3.81 10.08
N LYS A 61 -14.13 5.05 10.57
CA LYS A 61 -14.78 6.20 9.92
C LYS A 61 -13.92 6.87 8.85
N ILE A 62 -12.63 6.55 8.80
CA ILE A 62 -11.66 7.14 7.86
C ILE A 62 -11.38 6.15 6.73
N TYR A 63 -11.03 4.90 7.07
CA TYR A 63 -10.71 3.86 6.10
C TYR A 63 -11.92 2.94 5.88
N ASN A 64 -12.89 3.39 5.08
CA ASN A 64 -14.15 2.68 4.84
C ASN A 64 -14.68 2.76 3.39
N SER A 65 -13.83 3.17 2.46
CA SER A 65 -14.21 3.39 1.05
C SER A 65 -13.58 2.38 0.10
N GLY A 66 -13.18 1.23 0.63
CA GLY A 66 -12.49 0.16 -0.10
C GLY A 66 -11.06 0.49 -0.51
N LEU A 67 -10.44 1.49 0.13
CA LEU A 67 -9.13 2.01 -0.26
C LEU A 67 -7.99 1.40 0.55
N VAL A 68 -6.85 1.16 -0.10
CA VAL A 68 -5.55 0.99 0.58
C VAL A 68 -4.89 2.35 0.67
N THR A 69 -4.51 2.78 1.88
CA THR A 69 -3.81 4.06 2.09
C THR A 69 -2.38 3.81 2.56
N VAL A 70 -1.39 4.35 1.83
CA VAL A 70 0.02 4.26 2.18
C VAL A 70 0.57 5.66 2.40
N GLY A 71 1.07 5.93 3.60
CA GLY A 71 1.63 7.21 4.01
C GLY A 71 2.98 7.52 3.37
N GLU A 72 3.38 8.79 3.39
CA GLU A 72 4.65 9.26 2.84
C GLU A 72 5.86 8.53 3.45
N TRP A 73 6.94 8.41 2.69
CA TRP A 73 8.19 7.74 3.11
C TRP A 73 8.04 6.27 3.52
N SER A 74 6.89 5.65 3.23
CA SER A 74 6.66 4.26 3.60
C SER A 74 7.36 3.31 2.64
N VAL A 75 7.70 2.13 3.16
CA VAL A 75 8.24 1.03 2.37
C VAL A 75 7.33 -0.17 2.56
N ILE A 76 6.84 -0.76 1.46
CA ILE A 76 6.15 -2.05 1.44
C ILE A 76 7.12 -3.09 0.84
N PRO A 77 7.43 -4.19 1.56
CA PRO A 77 8.37 -5.21 1.10
C PRO A 77 7.78 -6.05 -0.03
N ASP A 78 8.64 -6.82 -0.69
CA ASP A 78 8.25 -7.73 -1.77
C ASP A 78 7.28 -8.83 -1.32
N ASN A 79 6.53 -9.40 -2.26
CA ASN A 79 5.70 -10.60 -2.09
C ASN A 79 4.63 -10.50 -1.00
N VAL A 80 4.07 -9.30 -0.79
CA VAL A 80 2.97 -9.11 0.17
C VAL A 80 1.64 -8.75 -0.50
N LYS A 81 0.55 -9.08 0.20
CA LYS A 81 -0.81 -8.75 -0.20
C LYS A 81 -1.44 -7.84 0.84
N VAL A 82 -2.17 -6.82 0.38
CA VAL A 82 -2.81 -5.83 1.25
C VAL A 82 -4.28 -5.70 0.90
N GLY A 83 -5.13 -6.01 1.88
CA GLY A 83 -6.58 -5.92 1.74
C GLY A 83 -7.09 -4.48 1.74
N LYS A 84 -8.36 -4.31 1.33
CA LYS A 84 -9.04 -3.01 1.32
C LYS A 84 -9.25 -2.42 2.72
N ASN A 85 -9.51 -1.11 2.80
CA ASN A 85 -9.73 -0.37 4.05
C ASN A 85 -8.53 -0.42 5.02
N THR A 86 -7.33 -0.51 4.48
CA THR A 86 -6.08 -0.59 5.25
C THR A 86 -5.35 0.74 5.27
N ALA A 87 -4.49 0.89 6.28
CA ALA A 87 -3.58 2.03 6.39
C ALA A 87 -2.18 1.56 6.77
N ILE A 88 -1.17 2.01 6.02
CA ILE A 88 0.23 1.68 6.22
C ILE A 88 1.03 2.98 6.33
N SER A 89 1.90 3.07 7.33
CA SER A 89 2.79 4.21 7.53
C SER A 89 4.12 3.75 8.12
N GLY A 90 5.21 4.20 7.50
CA GLY A 90 6.59 3.91 7.89
C GLY A 90 7.22 2.74 7.11
N GLU A 91 8.48 2.45 7.40
CA GLU A 91 9.24 1.39 6.73
C GLU A 91 8.82 0.01 7.24
N THR A 92 8.02 -0.71 6.45
CA THR A 92 7.56 -2.06 6.79
C THR A 92 8.49 -3.14 6.24
N THR A 93 8.48 -4.28 6.91
CA THR A 93 9.26 -5.47 6.58
C THR A 93 8.34 -6.67 6.51
N LEU A 94 8.81 -7.79 5.96
CA LEU A 94 7.99 -9.03 5.87
C LEU A 94 7.43 -9.49 7.22
N GLN A 95 8.09 -9.17 8.34
CA GLN A 95 7.63 -9.53 9.68
C GLN A 95 6.34 -8.80 10.08
N ASP A 96 6.08 -7.64 9.46
CA ASP A 96 4.87 -6.86 9.69
C ASP A 96 3.65 -7.42 8.94
N TYR A 97 3.87 -8.40 8.03
CA TYR A 97 2.83 -9.07 7.24
C TYR A 97 2.83 -10.57 7.54
N PRO A 98 2.16 -11.04 8.60
CA PRO A 98 2.03 -12.46 8.87
C PRO A 98 1.46 -13.20 7.65
N ASN A 99 2.13 -14.27 7.23
CA ASN A 99 1.83 -15.02 5.98
C ASN A 99 1.96 -14.21 4.68
N GLY A 100 2.67 -13.09 4.70
CA GLY A 100 2.79 -12.18 3.56
C GLY A 100 1.51 -11.37 3.31
N GLU A 101 0.66 -11.17 4.32
CA GLU A 101 -0.61 -10.46 4.14
C GLU A 101 -0.88 -9.44 5.26
N LEU A 102 -1.40 -8.27 4.86
CA LEU A 102 -2.15 -7.37 5.73
C LEU A 102 -3.64 -7.53 5.38
N PRO A 103 -4.46 -8.17 6.24
CA PRO A 103 -5.87 -8.39 5.94
C PRO A 103 -6.63 -7.07 5.81
N GLY A 104 -7.79 -7.12 5.14
CA GLY A 104 -8.68 -5.97 5.02
C GLY A 104 -9.00 -5.36 6.38
N GLY A 105 -9.08 -4.03 6.45
CA GLY A 105 -9.28 -3.30 7.70
C GLY A 105 -8.04 -3.24 8.61
N GLY A 106 -6.95 -3.91 8.25
CA GLY A 106 -5.69 -3.92 9.01
C GLY A 106 -4.97 -2.57 9.03
N ILE A 107 -4.03 -2.44 9.96
CA ILE A 107 -3.22 -1.22 10.09
C ILE A 107 -1.78 -1.54 10.49
N ILE A 108 -0.83 -0.89 9.85
CA ILE A 108 0.59 -0.89 10.23
C ILE A 108 1.02 0.57 10.34
N ILE A 109 1.20 1.08 11.56
CA ILE A 109 1.74 2.43 11.79
C ILE A 109 2.98 2.27 12.64
N LYS A 110 4.15 2.42 12.01
CA LYS A 110 5.42 2.55 12.71
C LYS A 110 5.61 4.04 12.99
N ALA A 111 5.46 4.42 14.26
CA ALA A 111 5.64 5.80 14.69
C ALA A 111 7.10 6.22 14.43
N GLY A 112 7.27 7.48 14.00
CA GLY A 112 8.54 8.01 13.53
C GLY A 112 9.68 7.89 14.55
N ASP A 113 10.73 7.20 14.13
CA ASP A 113 12.09 7.53 14.52
C ASP A 113 12.66 8.46 13.43
N ASN A 114 12.25 9.72 13.47
CA ASN A 114 12.97 10.82 12.80
C ASN A 114 14.07 11.32 13.73
#